data_AF-A0A3P7IKJ0-F1
#
_entry.id   AF-A0A3P7IKJ0-F1
#
_cell.length_a   1.000
_cell.length_b   1.000
_cell.length_c   1.000
_cell.angle_alpha   90.00
_cell.angle_beta   90.00
_cell.angle_gamma   90.00
#
_symmetry.space_group_name_H-M   'P 1'
#
loop_
_entity.id
_entity.type
_entity.pdbx_description
1 polymer ?
#
loop_
_entity_poly.entity_id
_entity_poly.type
_entity_poly.pdbx_seq_one_letter_code
_entity_poly.pdbx_strand_id
1 'polypeptide(L)'
;MVDGTNFTRKLQVVIVIDQKVQKNLRVREMALKDVQNVADTLNVNLTQIDFDRLDFGEANALDTFYNADVALVDVTVQQQQPSLCYHI
;
A
#
# COMPACT_ATOMS: atom_id res chain seq x y z
N MET A 1 -7.93 -22.78 -32.46
CA MET A 1 -7.13 -23.04 -31.25
C MET A 1 -5.97 -22.07 -31.27
N VAL A 2 -6.17 -20.86 -30.74
CA VAL A 2 -5.09 -19.91 -30.49
C VAL A 2 -5.14 -19.71 -28.99
N ASP A 3 -4.17 -20.30 -28.30
CA ASP A 3 -4.07 -20.22 -26.84
C ASP A 3 -3.62 -18.79 -26.51
N GLY A 4 -4.54 -18.01 -25.94
CA GLY A 4 -4.33 -16.62 -25.59
C GLY A 4 -3.51 -16.52 -24.32
N THR A 5 -2.18 -16.54 -24.43
CA THR A 5 -1.30 -16.18 -23.31
C THR A 5 -1.37 -14.68 -23.08
N ASN A 6 -2.44 -14.22 -22.41
CA ASN A 6 -2.44 -12.93 -21.74
C ASN A 6 -1.42 -13.02 -20.59
N PHE A 7 -0.19 -12.60 -20.83
CA PHE A 7 0.76 -12.29 -19.77
C PHE A 7 0.34 -10.99 -19.08
N THR A 8 -0.82 -10.98 -18.42
CA THR A 8 -1.14 -9.90 -17.49
C THR A 8 -0.38 -10.20 -16.21
N ARG A 9 0.80 -9.58 -16.06
CA ARG A 9 1.51 -9.58 -14.77
C ARG A 9 0.53 -9.14 -13.68
N LYS A 10 0.61 -9.75 -12.49
CA LYS A 10 -0.20 -9.31 -11.35
C LYS A 10 0.08 -7.84 -11.09
N LEU A 11 -0.97 -7.06 -10.85
CA LEU A 11 -0.83 -5.66 -10.41
C LEU A 11 -0.06 -5.65 -9.08
N GLN A 12 0.92 -4.75 -8.99
CA GLN A 12 1.65 -4.48 -7.76
C GLN A 12 0.94 -3.31 -7.05
N VAL A 13 0.25 -3.63 -5.97
CA VAL A 13 -0.44 -2.66 -5.13
C VAL A 13 0.36 -2.51 -3.84
N VAL A 14 0.63 -1.28 -3.44
CA VAL A 14 1.21 -0.99 -2.13
C VAL A 14 0.20 -0.28 -1.25
N ILE A 15 0.25 -0.54 0.05
CA ILE A 15 -0.53 0.18 1.04
C ILE A 15 0.36 0.71 2.16
N VAL A 16 0.25 2.00 2.44
CA VAL A 16 0.88 2.66 3.58
C VAL A 16 -0.23 3.01 4.57
N ILE A 17 -0.30 2.28 5.68
CA ILE A 17 -1.30 2.49 6.73
C ILE A 17 -0.69 2.20 8.09
N ASP A 18 -0.78 3.17 9.01
CA ASP A 18 -0.15 3.08 10.32
C ASP A 18 -1.03 2.33 11.33
N GLN A 19 -0.54 1.18 11.80
CA GLN A 19 -1.21 0.36 12.83
C GLN A 19 -0.62 0.56 14.23
N LYS A 20 0.33 1.48 14.41
CA LYS A 20 1.00 1.80 15.67
C LYS A 20 0.28 2.93 16.41
N VAL A 21 -0.30 3.89 15.69
CA VAL A 21 -1.11 4.97 16.27
C VAL A 21 -2.42 4.40 16.83
N GLN A 22 -2.73 4.65 18.10
CA GLN A 22 -3.93 4.10 18.75
C GLN A 22 -5.23 4.83 18.35
N LYS A 23 -5.14 6.14 18.09
CA LYS A 23 -6.29 6.96 17.71
C LYS A 23 -6.90 6.46 16.40
N ASN A 24 -8.14 5.99 16.43
CA ASN A 24 -8.85 5.38 15.29
C ASN A 24 -8.20 4.10 14.73
N LEU A 25 -7.40 3.37 15.53
CA LEU A 25 -6.71 2.14 15.09
C LEU A 25 -7.67 1.11 14.48
N ARG A 26 -8.80 0.86 15.15
CA ARG A 26 -9.82 -0.10 14.67
C ARG A 26 -10.34 0.24 13.27
N VAL A 27 -10.48 1.52 12.94
CA VAL A 27 -10.95 1.95 11.61
C VAL A 27 -9.89 1.63 10.55
N ARG A 28 -8.61 1.86 10.86
CA ARG A 28 -7.49 1.52 9.97
C ARG A 28 -7.34 0.01 9.78
N GLU A 29 -7.49 -0.78 10.84
CA GLU A 29 -7.48 -2.25 10.75
C GLU A 29 -8.62 -2.76 9.86
N MET A 30 -9.82 -2.19 9.99
CA MET A 30 -10.95 -2.53 9.13
C MET A 30 -10.67 -2.16 7.66
N ALA A 31 -10.16 -0.95 7.41
CA ALA A 31 -9.81 -0.51 6.06
C ALA A 31 -8.73 -1.40 5.42
N LEU A 32 -7.68 -1.75 6.16
CA LEU A 32 -6.63 -2.67 5.69
C LEU A 32 -7.22 -4.05 5.36
N LYS A 33 -8.11 -4.58 6.21
CA LYS A 33 -8.77 -5.86 5.96
C LYS A 33 -9.63 -5.83 4.70
N ASP A 34 -10.38 -4.75 4.49
CA ASP A 34 -11.21 -4.60 3.29
C ASP A 34 -10.35 -4.53 2.02
N VAL A 35 -9.23 -3.80 2.06
CA VAL A 35 -8.26 -3.76 0.95
C VAL A 35 -7.66 -5.15 0.69
N GLN A 36 -7.28 -5.89 1.74
CA GLN A 36 -6.76 -7.25 1.59
C GLN A 36 -7.78 -8.18 0.93
N ASN A 37 -9.05 -8.14 1.35
CA ASN A 37 -10.11 -8.96 0.76
C ASN A 37 -10.29 -8.65 -0.75
N VAL A 38 -10.22 -7.38 -1.12
CA VAL A 38 -10.30 -6.96 -2.53
C VAL A 38 -9.06 -7.42 -3.31
N ALA A 39 -7.87 -7.31 -2.71
CA ALA A 39 -6.64 -7.77 -3.33
C ALA A 39 -6.65 -9.28 -3.61
N ASP A 40 -7.13 -10.07 -2.65
CA ASP A 40 -7.28 -11.52 -2.78
C ASP A 40 -8.30 -11.87 -3.88
N THR A 41 -9.40 -11.13 -3.96
CA THR A 41 -10.46 -11.33 -4.98
C THR A 41 -9.96 -11.01 -6.39
N LEU A 42 -9.16 -9.96 -6.54
CA LEU A 42 -8.60 -9.52 -7.82
C LEU A 42 -7.29 -10.24 -8.18
N ASN A 43 -6.77 -11.10 -7.31
CA ASN A 43 -5.51 -11.83 -7.46
C ASN A 43 -4.31 -10.90 -7.75
N VAL A 44 -4.25 -9.75 -7.08
CA VAL A 44 -3.15 -8.78 -7.16
C VAL A 44 -2.12 -9.03 -6.07
N ASN A 45 -0.91 -8.48 -6.24
CA ASN A 45 0.09 -8.49 -5.19
C ASN A 45 -0.09 -7.25 -4.31
N LEU A 46 -0.54 -7.43 -3.07
CA LEU A 46 -0.63 -6.35 -2.08
C LEU A 46 0.58 -6.40 -1.14
N THR A 47 1.31 -5.30 -1.06
CA THR A 47 2.45 -5.14 -0.13
C THR A 47 2.17 -3.99 0.82
N GLN A 48 2.20 -4.26 2.12
CA GLN A 48 2.13 -3.21 3.14
C GLN A 48 3.53 -2.64 3.39
N ILE A 49 3.63 -1.31 3.44
CA ILE A 49 4.85 -0.58 3.76
C ILE A 49 4.61 0.19 5.06
N ASP A 50 5.55 0.05 6.02
CA ASP A 50 5.53 0.85 7.23
C ASP A 50 5.85 2.31 6.91
N PHE A 51 5.06 3.23 7.48
CA PHE A 51 5.29 4.68 7.34
C PHE A 51 6.73 5.06 7.67
N ASP A 52 7.26 4.57 8.80
CA ASP A 52 8.62 4.90 9.25
C ASP A 52 9.68 4.57 8.19
N ARG A 53 9.53 3.44 7.48
CA ARG A 53 10.51 3.02 6.46
C ARG A 53 10.49 3.95 5.25
N LEU A 54 9.31 4.47 4.91
CA LEU A 54 9.16 5.48 3.85
C LEU A 54 9.70 6.84 4.31
N ASP A 55 9.36 7.26 5.53
CA ASP A 55 9.81 8.53 6.14
C ASP A 55 11.34 8.62 6.29
N PHE A 56 11.97 7.52 6.69
CA PHE A 56 13.43 7.42 6.77
C PHE A 56 14.12 7.27 5.40
N GLY A 57 13.36 7.13 4.31
CA GLY A 57 13.90 6.96 2.97
C GLY A 57 14.64 5.63 2.78
N GLU A 58 14.16 4.55 3.38
CA GLU A 58 14.76 3.23 3.20
C GLU A 58 14.66 2.80 1.72
N ALA A 59 15.80 2.51 1.09
CA ALA A 59 15.89 2.26 -0.35
C ALA A 59 14.89 1.20 -0.85
N ASN A 60 14.73 0.09 -0.12
CA ASN A 60 13.78 -0.97 -0.49
C ASN A 60 12.31 -0.52 -0.38
N ALA A 61 11.98 0.29 0.62
CA ALA A 61 10.63 0.80 0.81
C ALA A 61 10.29 1.82 -0.27
N LEU A 62 11.21 2.74 -0.58
CA LEU A 62 11.07 3.70 -1.67
C LEU A 62 10.94 3.00 -3.03
N ASP A 63 11.81 2.02 -3.31
CA ASP A 63 11.76 1.26 -4.56
C ASP A 63 10.43 0.52 -4.71
N THR A 64 9.96 -0.14 -3.65
CA THR A 64 8.65 -0.82 -3.66
C THR A 64 7.50 0.17 -3.87
N PHE A 65 7.56 1.34 -3.23
CA PHE A 65 6.53 2.37 -3.31
C PHE A 65 6.47 3.02 -4.71
N TYR A 66 7.61 3.45 -5.25
CA TYR A 66 7.68 4.14 -6.54
C TYR A 66 7.50 3.22 -7.75
N ASN A 67 7.81 1.92 -7.62
CA ASN A 67 7.60 0.94 -8.69
C ASN A 67 6.21 0.28 -8.65
N ALA A 68 5.35 0.63 -7.69
CA ALA A 68 4.01 0.10 -7.59
C ALA A 68 3.12 0.61 -8.74
N ASP A 69 2.17 -0.22 -9.18
CA ASP A 69 1.13 0.21 -10.12
C ASP A 69 0.08 1.10 -9.44
N VAL A 70 -0.19 0.82 -8.15
CA VAL A 70 -1.17 1.52 -7.33
C VAL A 70 -0.60 1.69 -5.93
N ALA A 71 -0.60 2.92 -5.42
CA ALA A 71 -0.28 3.22 -4.04
C ALA A 71 -1.52 3.70 -3.27
N LEU A 72 -1.89 2.98 -2.22
CA LEU A 72 -2.92 3.35 -1.27
C LEU A 72 -2.25 3.97 -0.06
N VAL A 73 -2.51 5.24 0.22
CA VAL A 73 -1.89 5.94 1.35
C VAL A 73 -2.97 6.44 2.31
N ASP A 74 -2.91 5.95 3.55
CA ASP A 74 -3.74 6.46 4.63
C ASP A 74 -3.17 7.78 5.15
N VAL A 75 -3.94 8.86 4.98
CA VAL A 75 -3.58 10.21 5.43
C VAL A 75 -4.33 10.63 6.69
N THR A 76 -4.96 9.70 7.41
CA THR A 76 -5.75 10.04 8.63
C THR A 76 -4.89 10.47 9.82
N VAL A 77 -3.60 10.13 9.83
CA VAL A 77 -2.63 10.55 10.86
C VAL A 77 -1.99 11.88 10.45
N GLN A 78 -2.43 12.99 11.06
CA GLN A 78 -1.99 14.34 10.70
C GLN A 78 -0.48 14.55 10.77
N GLN A 79 0.20 13.92 11.74
CA GLN A 79 1.65 14.03 11.91
C GLN A 79 2.42 13.43 10.72
N GLN A 80 1.82 12.49 9.99
CA GLN A 80 2.45 11.78 8.87
C GLN A 80 2.18 12.48 7.53
N GLN A 81 1.15 13.34 7.46
CA GLN A 81 0.73 13.99 6.22
C GLN A 81 1.85 14.74 5.50
N PRO A 82 2.71 15.57 6.14
CA PRO A 82 3.75 16.30 5.42
C PRO A 82 4.75 15.37 4.72
N SER A 83 5.14 14.28 5.38
CA SER A 83 6.06 13.29 4.82
C SER A 83 5.40 12.47 3.72
N LEU A 84 4.17 11.99 3.94
CA LEU A 84 3.41 11.25 2.92
C LEU A 84 3.18 12.09 1.66
N CYS A 85 2.83 13.37 1.82
CA CYS A 85 2.62 14.29 0.70
C CYS A 85 3.89 14.56 -0.13
N TYR A 86 5.08 14.30 0.41
CA TYR A 86 6.32 14.39 -0.38
C TYR A 86 6.46 13.22 -1.37
N HIS A 87 5.83 12.08 -1.09
CA HIS A 87 5.99 10.86 -1.86
C HIS A 87 4.88 10.63 -2.91
N ILE A 88 3.75 11.35 -2.82
CA ILE A 88 2.56 11.24 -3.69
C ILE A 88 2.61 12.31 -4.79
#